data_AF-A0A9E2VRH8-F1
#
_entry.id   AF-A0A9E2VRH8-F1
#
_cell.length_a   1.000
_cell.length_b   1.000
_cell.length_c   1.000
_cell.angle_alpha   90.00
_cell.angle_beta   90.00
_cell.angle_gamma   90.00
#
_symmetry.space_group_name_H-M   'P 1'
#
loop_
_entity.id
_entity.type
_entity.pdbx_description
1 polymer ?
#
loop_
_entity_poly.entity_id
_entity_poly.type
_entity_poly.pdbx_seq_one_letter_code
_entity_poly.pdbx_strand_id
1 'polypeptide(L)'
;MFELWSQEISGPRTSAYYRETLTRAMTEPKPLTYDGHKAAEAAFRGCPPNADWMDSAREIYACLSAAMAKPSTTALNLVTKRDLEEVCR
;
A
#
# COMPACT_ATOMS: atom_id res chain seq x y z
N MET A 1 -4.08 17.72 33.04
CA MET A 1 -3.31 16.75 33.85
C MET A 1 -3.50 15.38 33.20
N PHE A 2 -2.60 15.02 32.28
CA PHE A 2 -2.59 13.74 31.53
C PHE A 2 -1.19 13.10 31.68
N GLU A 3 -0.69 13.01 32.91
CA GLU A 3 0.65 12.48 33.21
C GLU A 3 0.55 11.29 34.17
N LEU A 4 -0.11 10.20 33.76
CA LEU A 4 -0.24 9.03 34.64
C LEU A 4 -0.23 7.66 33.95
N TRP A 5 0.22 7.55 32.68
CA TRP A 5 0.28 6.24 32.01
C TRP A 5 1.51 5.99 31.11
N SER A 6 2.50 6.89 31.07
CA SER A 6 3.63 6.72 30.13
C SER A 6 4.77 5.82 30.64
N GLN A 7 4.83 5.49 31.94
CA GLN A 7 5.96 4.72 32.48
C GLN A 7 5.72 3.20 32.54
N GLU A 8 4.47 2.73 32.54
CA GLU A 8 4.16 1.31 32.75
C GLU A 8 4.20 0.46 31.47
N ILE A 9 4.29 1.10 30.30
CA ILE A 9 4.37 0.42 28.99
C ILE A 9 5.79 0.43 28.38
N SER A 10 6.77 1.01 29.06
CA SER A 10 8.17 1.07 28.59
C SER A 10 9.06 0.05 29.27
N GLY A 11 8.63 -1.22 29.29
CA GLY A 11 9.55 -2.34 29.48
C GLY A 11 10.29 -2.66 28.17
N PRO A 12 11.54 -3.17 28.20
CA PRO A 12 12.28 -3.54 27.00
C PRO A 12 11.54 -4.54 26.08
N ARG A 13 10.60 -5.33 26.62
CA ARG A 13 9.81 -6.32 25.87
C ARG A 13 8.57 -5.74 25.18
N THR A 14 7.96 -4.68 25.71
CA THR A 14 6.74 -4.09 25.13
C THR A 14 7.08 -3.21 23.93
N SER A 15 8.18 -2.47 23.98
CA SER A 15 8.63 -1.65 22.85
C SER A 15 9.02 -2.50 21.62
N ALA A 16 9.64 -3.66 21.82
CA ALA A 16 9.94 -4.61 20.75
C ALA A 16 8.67 -5.12 20.07
N TYR A 17 7.66 -5.53 20.84
CA TYR A 17 6.37 -6.00 20.34
C TYR A 17 5.64 -4.95 19.49
N TYR A 18 5.60 -3.70 19.94
CA TYR A 18 4.99 -2.61 19.17
C TYR A 18 5.78 -2.30 17.89
N ARG A 19 7.11 -2.29 17.96
CA ARG A 19 7.95 -2.07 16.77
C ARG A 19 7.79 -3.18 15.75
N GLU A 20 7.74 -4.44 16.18
CA GLU A 20 7.52 -5.59 15.31
C GLU A 20 6.13 -5.55 14.66
N THR A 21 5.09 -5.23 15.44
CA THR A 21 3.70 -5.12 14.93
C THR A 21 3.56 -3.97 13.93
N LEU A 22 4.13 -2.80 14.22
CA LEU A 22 4.12 -1.65 13.30
C LEU A 22 4.96 -1.93 12.06
N THR A 23 6.14 -2.53 12.21
CA THR A 23 6.98 -2.90 11.07
C THR A 23 6.24 -3.88 10.18
N ARG A 24 5.62 -4.93 10.75
CA ARG A 24 4.79 -5.87 10.00
C ARG A 24 3.61 -5.18 9.30
N ALA A 25 2.89 -4.29 9.98
CA ALA A 25 1.77 -3.56 9.39
C ALA A 25 2.22 -2.58 8.27
N MET A 26 3.47 -2.11 8.30
CA MET A 26 4.05 -1.23 7.29
C MET A 26 4.71 -1.99 6.13
N THR A 27 5.23 -3.20 6.37
CA THR A 27 5.91 -4.03 5.36
C THR A 27 4.97 -4.97 4.63
N GLU A 28 3.89 -5.41 5.28
CA GLU A 28 2.87 -6.21 4.62
C GLU A 28 2.08 -5.33 3.64
N PRO A 29 2.07 -5.67 2.33
CA PRO A 29 1.26 -4.95 1.37
C PRO A 29 -0.18 -5.10 1.81
N LYS A 30 -0.79 -4.00 2.26
CA LYS A 30 -2.20 -3.99 2.63
C LYS A 30 -3.00 -4.51 1.44
N PRO A 31 -3.77 -5.60 1.60
CA PRO A 31 -4.56 -6.13 0.50
C PRO A 31 -5.49 -5.02 0.00
N LEU A 32 -5.49 -4.82 -1.31
CA LEU A 32 -6.39 -3.87 -1.95
C LEU A 32 -7.83 -4.25 -1.61
N THR A 33 -8.64 -3.26 -1.27
CA THR A 33 -10.07 -3.46 -1.10
C THR A 33 -10.69 -3.90 -2.43
N TYR A 34 -11.87 -4.51 -2.39
CA TYR A 34 -12.60 -4.93 -3.59
C TYR A 34 -12.72 -3.79 -4.61
N ASP A 35 -13.07 -2.60 -4.15
CA ASP A 35 -13.18 -1.41 -4.99
C ASP A 35 -11.85 -1.00 -5.61
N GLY A 36 -10.72 -1.16 -4.89
CA GLY A 36 -9.38 -0.89 -5.43
C GLY A 36 -9.02 -1.83 -6.58
N HIS A 37 -9.39 -3.11 -6.48
CA HIS A 37 -9.24 -4.06 -7.57
C HIS A 37 -10.12 -3.70 -8.78
N LYS A 38 -11.39 -3.33 -8.55
CA LYS A 38 -12.31 -2.91 -9.63
C LYS A 38 -11.86 -1.60 -10.28
N ALA A 39 -11.35 -0.66 -9.51
CA ALA A 39 -10.80 0.60 -10.00
C ALA A 39 -9.56 0.38 -10.87
N ALA A 40 -8.63 -0.48 -10.43
CA ALA A 40 -7.48 -0.84 -11.25
C ALA A 40 -7.90 -1.48 -12.57
N GLU A 41 -8.78 -2.49 -12.50
CA GLU A 41 -9.31 -3.17 -13.68
C GLU A 41 -9.99 -2.19 -14.65
N ALA A 42 -10.81 -1.27 -14.14
CA ALA A 42 -11.48 -0.25 -14.96
C ALA A 42 -10.49 0.68 -15.64
N ALA A 43 -9.42 1.11 -14.95
CA ALA A 43 -8.37 1.94 -15.54
C ALA A 43 -7.66 1.21 -16.69
N PHE A 44 -7.28 -0.07 -16.50
CA PHE A 44 -6.66 -0.88 -17.55
C PHE A 44 -7.58 -1.11 -18.76
N ARG A 45 -8.89 -1.26 -18.54
CA ARG A 45 -9.89 -1.45 -19.60
C ARG A 45 -10.31 -0.15 -20.29
N GLY A 46 -9.93 1.01 -19.74
CA GLY A 46 -10.44 2.32 -20.19
C GLY A 46 -11.92 2.53 -19.87
N CYS A 47 -12.47 1.83 -18.87
CA CYS A 47 -13.84 2.01 -18.40
C CYS A 47 -13.97 3.30 -17.57
N PRO A 48 -15.16 3.93 -17.50
CA PRO A 48 -15.37 5.10 -16.68
C PRO A 48 -15.24 4.78 -15.17
N PRO A 49 -14.85 5.76 -14.33
CA PRO A 49 -14.77 5.58 -12.89
C PRO A 49 -16.17 5.44 -12.26
N ASN A 50 -16.29 4.60 -11.23
CA ASN A 50 -17.52 4.52 -10.44
C ASN A 50 -17.50 5.59 -9.33
N ALA A 51 -18.62 6.32 -9.18
CA ALA A 51 -18.79 7.34 -8.16
C ALA A 51 -18.94 6.76 -6.74
N ASP A 52 -19.37 5.50 -6.62
CA ASP A 52 -19.59 4.81 -5.35
C ASP A 52 -18.31 4.22 -4.74
N TRP A 53 -17.18 4.32 -5.44
CA TRP A 53 -15.90 3.84 -4.94
C TRP A 53 -15.37 4.68 -3.80
N MET A 54 -14.74 4.00 -2.83
CA MET A 54 -13.95 4.65 -1.78
C MET A 54 -12.90 5.61 -2.37
N ASP A 55 -12.53 6.64 -1.61
CA ASP A 55 -11.54 7.64 -2.00
C ASP A 55 -10.23 7.00 -2.49
N SER A 56 -9.75 5.97 -1.78
CA SER A 56 -8.53 5.24 -2.14
C SER A 56 -8.63 4.52 -3.48
N ALA A 57 -9.79 3.98 -3.83
CA ALA A 57 -10.03 3.31 -5.11
C ALA A 57 -10.08 4.32 -6.26
N ARG A 58 -10.71 5.48 -6.05
CA ARG A 58 -10.74 6.57 -7.04
C ARG A 58 -9.32 7.13 -7.30
N GLU A 59 -8.50 7.23 -6.26
CA GLU A 59 -7.10 7.63 -6.39
C GLU A 59 -6.29 6.63 -7.24
N ILE A 60 -6.47 5.33 -7.00
CA ILE A 60 -5.83 4.27 -7.81
C ILE A 60 -6.25 4.39 -9.28
N TYR A 61 -7.54 4.56 -9.56
CA TYR A 61 -8.05 4.74 -10.93
C TYR A 61 -7.40 5.95 -11.62
N ALA A 62 -7.36 7.10 -10.93
CA ALA A 62 -6.81 8.33 -11.48
C ALA A 62 -5.29 8.19 -11.76
N CYS A 63 -4.55 7.59 -10.82
CA CYS A 63 -3.12 7.38 -10.95
C CYS A 63 -2.79 6.45 -12.13
N LEU A 64 -3.49 5.32 -12.25
CA LEU A 64 -3.29 4.37 -13.35
C LEU A 64 -3.69 4.97 -14.70
N SER A 65 -4.82 5.67 -14.76
CA SER A 65 -5.26 6.34 -15.99
C SER A 65 -4.26 7.40 -16.44
N ALA A 66 -3.73 8.20 -15.50
CA ALA A 66 -2.70 9.19 -15.80
C ALA A 66 -1.37 8.56 -16.23
N ALA A 67 -1.00 7.43 -15.64
CA ALA A 67 0.20 6.68 -16.04
C ALA A 67 0.07 6.11 -17.46
N MET A 68 -1.12 5.61 -17.84
CA MET A 68 -1.38 5.08 -19.18
C MET A 68 -1.51 6.16 -20.25
N ALA A 69 -2.06 7.33 -19.91
CA ALA A 69 -2.19 8.45 -20.83
C ALA A 69 -0.85 9.09 -21.20
N LYS A 70 0.20 8.87 -20.38
CA LYS A 70 1.55 9.34 -20.67
C LYS A 70 2.24 8.35 -21.62
N PRO A 71 2.71 8.76 -22.80
CA PRO A 71 3.57 7.94 -23.64
C PRO A 71 4.97 7.88 -23.02
N SER A 72 5.13 7.12 -21.94
CA SER A 72 6.42 6.89 -21.30
C SER A 72 7.01 5.58 -21.79
N THR A 73 8.12 5.67 -22.55
CA THR A 73 9.07 4.60 -22.92
C THR A 73 9.80 4.01 -21.70
N THR A 74 9.13 3.97 -20.56
CA THR A 74 9.62 3.44 -19.29
C THR A 74 8.50 2.54 -18.77
N ALA A 75 8.41 1.35 -19.36
CA ALA A 75 7.55 0.30 -18.87
C ALA A 75 7.77 0.14 -17.36
N LEU A 76 6.72 0.39 -16.59
CA LEU A 76 6.43 -0.19 -15.27
C LEU A 76 7.66 -0.72 -14.51
N ASN A 77 8.59 0.15 -14.13
CA ASN A 77 9.53 -0.12 -13.04
C ASN A 77 8.84 0.23 -11.71
N LEU A 78 7.57 -0.15 -11.59
CA LEU A 78 6.79 -0.09 -10.37
C LEU A 78 7.14 -1.34 -9.57
N VAL A 79 8.33 -1.31 -8.97
CA VAL A 79 8.69 -2.00 -7.73
C VAL A 79 8.16 -3.45 -7.67
N THR A 80 8.70 -4.29 -8.55
CA THR A 80 9.12 -5.63 -8.11
C THR A 80 10.58 -5.56 -7.69
N LYS A 81 10.91 -4.64 -6.77
CA LYS A 81 11.95 -4.91 -5.77
C LYS A 81 11.30 -5.75 -4.67
N ARG A 82 10.84 -6.94 -5.04
CA ARG A 82 10.89 -8.06 -4.11
C ARG A 82 12.15 -8.78 -4.51
N ASP A 83 13.12 -8.66 -3.63
CA ASP A 83 14.40 -9.32 -3.71
C ASP A 83 14.19 -10.78 -4.13
N LEU A 84 14.54 -11.06 -5.38
CA LEU A 84 14.83 -12.39 -5.87
C LEU A 84 16.36 -12.61 -5.85
N GLU A 85 17.04 -11.96 -4.92
CA GLU A 85 18.27 -12.48 -4.31
C GLU A 85 17.79 -13.06 -2.98
N GLU A 86 17.48 -14.35 -2.88
CA GLU A 86 18.50 -15.34 -2.54
C GLU A 86 17.92 -16.77 -2.75
N VAL A 87 17.98 -17.30 -3.98
CA VAL A 87 17.99 -18.75 -4.19
C VAL A 87 18.99 -19.07 -5.30
N CYS A 88 20.28 -18.90 -4.97
CA CYS A 88 21.39 -19.62 -5.60
C CYS A 88 22.58 -19.63 -4.63
N ARG A 89 22.50 -20.47 -3.59
CA ARG A 89 23.59 -21.42 -3.28
C ARG A 89 23.13 -22.55 -2.37
#